data_AF-A0A350D727-F1
#
_entry.id   AF-A0A350D727-F1
#
_cell.length_a   1.000
_cell.length_b   1.000
_cell.length_c   1.000
_cell.angle_alpha   90.00
_cell.angle_beta   90.00
_cell.angle_gamma   90.00
#
_symmetry.space_group_name_H-M   'P 1'
#
loop_
_entity.id
_entity.type
_entity.pdbx_description
1 polymer ?
#
loop_
_entity_poly.entity_id
_entity_poly.type
_entity_poly.pdbx_seq_one_letter_code
_entity_poly.pdbx_strand_id
1 'polypeptide(L)'
;MKTVISIDIGSTWTKGAAFALTGSGFELKEKISVPTTQDNLVVGFHETLARLLHQDPLTPLEQLKGLSEIFFSSSAKGGLKIAAIGLVPDLTLQLARLAAMSAGGKVVKSF
;
A
#
# COMPACT_ATOMS: atom_id res chain seq x y z
N MET A 1 -19.40 7.95 -11.22
CA MET A 1 -19.17 6.94 -10.16
C MET A 1 -17.73 7.09 -9.70
N LYS A 2 -17.48 7.10 -8.38
CA LYS A 2 -16.13 7.24 -7.85
C LYS A 2 -15.45 5.88 -7.87
N THR A 3 -14.31 5.77 -8.54
CA THR A 3 -13.48 4.56 -8.55
C THR A 3 -12.36 4.73 -7.54
N VAL A 4 -12.19 3.72 -6.69
CA VAL A 4 -11.14 3.63 -5.68
C VAL A 4 -10.26 2.44 -6.01
N ILE A 5 -8.94 2.63 -5.99
CA ILE A 5 -7.97 1.55 -6.18
C ILE A 5 -7.33 1.21 -4.84
N SER A 6 -7.25 -0.08 -4.52
CA SER A 6 -6.51 -0.59 -3.38
C SER A 6 -5.39 -1.50 -3.86
N ILE A 7 -4.16 -1.28 -3.38
CA ILE A 7 -2.98 -2.12 -3.73
C ILE A 7 -2.32 -2.66 -2.46
N ASP A 8 -2.17 -3.97 -2.37
CA ASP A 8 -1.44 -4.68 -1.33
C ASP A 8 -0.11 -5.22 -1.87
N ILE A 9 1.01 -4.72 -1.34
CA ILE A 9 2.36 -5.16 -1.67
C ILE A 9 2.78 -6.24 -0.67
N GLY A 10 2.53 -7.50 -1.03
CA GLY A 10 2.94 -8.67 -0.23
C GLY A 10 4.40 -9.06 -0.43
N SER A 11 4.92 -10.03 0.33
CA SER A 11 6.29 -10.54 0.16
C SER A 11 6.54 -11.26 -1.18
N THR A 12 5.47 -11.77 -1.79
CA THR A 12 5.52 -12.61 -3.00
C THR A 12 4.68 -12.05 -4.14
N TRP A 13 3.54 -11.43 -3.82
CA TRP A 13 2.61 -10.89 -4.81
C TRP A 13 2.20 -9.47 -4.43
N THR A 14 2.28 -8.56 -5.40
CA THR A 14 1.62 -7.26 -5.36
C THR A 14 0.26 -7.41 -6.02
N LYS A 15 -0.80 -7.19 -5.24
CA LYS A 15 -2.19 -7.39 -5.66
C LYS A 15 -2.90 -6.05 -5.66
N GLY A 16 -3.68 -5.77 -6.68
CA GLY A 16 -4.49 -4.57 -6.74
C GLY A 16 -5.92 -4.88 -7.12
N ALA A 17 -6.84 -4.03 -6.68
CA ALA A 17 -8.25 -4.12 -7.02
C ALA A 17 -8.83 -2.72 -7.24
N ALA A 18 -9.64 -2.58 -8.28
CA ALA A 18 -10.43 -1.39 -8.55
C ALA A 18 -11.87 -1.62 -8.06
N PHE A 19 -12.40 -0.66 -7.32
CA PHE A 19 -13.74 -0.69 -6.74
C PHE A 19 -14.54 0.53 -7.21
N ALA A 20 -15.78 0.30 -7.64
CA ALA A 20 -16.75 1.37 -7.83
C ALA A 20 -17.50 1.60 -6.52
N LEU A 21 -17.54 2.85 -6.04
CA LEU A 21 -18.40 3.22 -4.93
C LEU A 21 -19.82 3.45 -5.44
N THR A 22 -20.75 2.63 -4.96
CA THR A 22 -22.19 2.67 -5.27
C THR A 22 -23.00 3.03 -4.01
N GLY A 23 -24.31 3.22 -4.16
CA GLY A 23 -25.19 3.49 -3.00
C GLY A 23 -25.25 2.34 -1.98
N SER A 24 -24.88 1.12 -2.37
CA SER A 24 -24.84 -0.07 -1.50
C SER A 24 -23.43 -0.42 -1.00
N GLY A 25 -22.42 0.41 -1.28
CA GLY A 25 -21.03 0.18 -0.86
C GLY A 25 -20.05 0.02 -2.01
N PHE A 26 -18.98 -0.74 -1.81
CA PHE A 26 -17.96 -0.98 -2.83
C PHE A 26 -18.28 -2.21 -3.69
N GLU A 27 -18.29 -2.02 -5.00
CA GLU A 27 -18.41 -3.09 -5.99
C GLU A 27 -17.05 -3.34 -6.64
N LEU A 28 -16.57 -4.58 -6.61
CA LEU A 28 -15.31 -4.96 -7.25
C LEU A 28 -15.46 -4.93 -8.78
N LYS A 29 -14.61 -4.16 -9.46
CA LYS A 29 -14.58 -4.08 -10.93
C LYS A 29 -13.51 -4.96 -11.55
N GLU A 30 -12.31 -4.90 -10.99
CA GLU A 30 -11.15 -5.59 -11.54
C GLU A 30 -10.15 -5.96 -10.45
N LYS A 31 -9.38 -7.02 -10.70
CA LYS A 31 -8.24 -7.43 -9.87
C LYS A 31 -7.03 -7.69 -10.74
N ILE A 32 -5.87 -7.23 -10.30
CA ILE A 32 -4.57 -7.50 -10.90
C ILE A 32 -3.66 -8.11 -9.83
N SER A 33 -2.79 -9.03 -10.23
CA SER A 33 -1.74 -9.57 -9.37
C SER A 33 -0.47 -9.74 -10.19
N VAL A 34 0.64 -9.24 -9.68
CA VAL A 34 1.98 -9.35 -10.28
C VAL A 34 2.97 -9.84 -9.24
N PRO A 35 4.03 -10.57 -9.62
CA PRO A 35 5.08 -10.95 -8.67
C PRO A 35 5.66 -9.71 -7.99
N THR A 36 5.91 -9.79 -6.69
CA THR A 36 6.55 -8.69 -5.96
C THR A 36 8.00 -8.54 -6.39
N THR A 37 8.34 -7.35 -6.87
CA THR A 37 9.71 -6.96 -7.22
C THR A 37 10.50 -6.60 -5.96
N GLN A 38 11.05 -7.60 -5.26
CA GLN A 38 11.68 -7.40 -3.95
C GLN A 38 12.83 -6.40 -3.99
N ASP A 39 13.61 -6.31 -5.05
CA ASP A 39 14.70 -5.33 -5.13
C ASP A 39 14.18 -3.89 -5.18
N ASN A 40 13.08 -3.67 -5.88
CA ASN A 40 12.42 -2.37 -6.01
C ASN A 40 10.89 -2.51 -6.05
N LEU A 41 10.24 -2.31 -4.90
CA LEU A 41 8.79 -2.48 -4.74
C LEU A 41 7.96 -1.54 -5.63
N VAL A 42 8.55 -0.40 -6.04
CA VAL A 42 7.88 0.59 -6.90
C VAL A 42 7.52 -0.01 -8.26
N VAL A 43 8.33 -0.94 -8.79
CA VAL A 43 8.10 -1.54 -10.11
C VAL A 43 6.79 -2.35 -10.11
N GLY A 44 6.64 -3.30 -9.18
CA GLY A 44 5.42 -4.10 -9.07
C GLY A 44 4.18 -3.27 -8.68
N PHE A 45 4.36 -2.25 -7.83
CA PHE A 45 3.29 -1.30 -7.53
C PHE A 45 2.83 -0.55 -8.78
N HIS A 46 3.79 -0.04 -9.55
CA HIS A 46 3.54 0.74 -10.75
C HIS A 46 2.85 -0.08 -11.83
N GLU A 47 3.35 -1.29 -12.13
CA GLU A 47 2.76 -2.20 -13.09
C GLU A 47 1.30 -2.53 -12.72
N THR A 48 1.04 -2.79 -11.43
CA THR A 48 -0.31 -3.07 -10.93
C THR A 48 -1.23 -1.87 -11.12
N LEU A 49 -0.76 -0.67 -10.75
CA LEU A 49 -1.52 0.57 -10.85
C LEU A 49 -1.84 0.93 -12.31
N ALA A 50 -0.85 0.89 -13.19
CA ALA A 50 -1.02 1.20 -14.61
C ALA A 50 -2.06 0.27 -15.25
N ARG A 51 -2.01 -1.03 -14.96
CA ARG A 51 -2.99 -2.00 -15.48
C ARG A 51 -4.42 -1.72 -15.00
N LEU A 52 -4.61 -1.43 -13.72
CA LEU A 52 -5.92 -1.07 -13.16
C LEU A 52 -6.47 0.27 -13.65
N LEU A 53 -5.59 1.18 -14.09
CA LEU A 53 -5.96 2.44 -14.73
C LEU A 53 -6.06 2.34 -16.26
N HIS A 54 -5.87 1.13 -16.80
CA HIS A 54 -5.82 0.86 -18.24
C HIS A 54 -4.82 1.77 -18.99
N GLN A 55 -3.67 2.03 -18.37
CA GLN A 55 -2.55 2.78 -18.93
C GLN A 55 -1.40 1.83 -19.32
N ASP A 56 -0.47 2.33 -20.12
CA ASP A 56 0.76 1.61 -20.44
C ASP A 56 1.62 1.50 -19.15
N PRO A 57 2.17 0.32 -18.78
CA PRO A 57 3.12 0.20 -17.68
C PRO A 57 4.38 1.07 -17.79
N LEU A 58 4.68 1.60 -18.98
CA LEU A 58 5.76 2.57 -19.23
C LEU A 58 5.35 4.03 -18.97
N THR A 59 4.05 4.33 -18.83
CA THR A 59 3.57 5.66 -18.46
C THR A 59 4.19 6.07 -17.12
N PRO A 60 4.85 7.23 -16.99
CA PRO A 60 5.45 7.65 -15.73
C PRO A 60 4.43 7.71 -14.58
N LEU A 61 4.82 7.25 -13.39
CA LEU A 61 4.00 7.29 -12.16
C LEU A 61 3.39 8.67 -11.89
N GLU A 62 4.12 9.73 -12.22
CA GLU A 62 3.67 11.11 -12.03
C GLU A 62 2.46 11.48 -12.89
N GLN A 63 2.30 10.84 -14.04
CA GLN A 63 1.14 11.02 -14.92
C GLN A 63 -0.07 10.20 -14.45
N LEU A 64 0.15 9.19 -13.60
CA LEU A 64 -0.93 8.38 -13.01
C LEU A 64 -1.52 9.04 -11.76
N LYS A 65 -0.83 10.03 -11.18
CA LYS A 65 -1.30 10.75 -9.99
C LYS A 65 -2.60 11.50 -10.29
N GLY A 66 -3.58 11.32 -9.39
CA GLY A 66 -4.87 12.01 -9.47
C GLY A 66 -5.89 11.37 -10.42
N LEU A 67 -5.53 10.32 -11.17
CA LEU A 67 -6.49 9.59 -12.01
C LEU A 67 -7.53 8.80 -11.20
N SER A 68 -7.17 8.40 -9.97
CA SER A 68 -8.09 7.78 -9.02
C SER A 68 -7.64 8.02 -7.58
N GLU A 69 -8.52 7.75 -6.62
CA GLU A 69 -8.13 7.67 -5.21
C GLU A 69 -7.47 6.32 -4.95
N ILE A 70 -6.23 6.35 -4.46
CA ILE A 70 -5.38 5.17 -4.30
C ILE A 70 -5.08 4.94 -2.83
N PHE A 71 -5.41 3.76 -2.34
CA PHE A 71 -4.99 3.24 -1.04
C PHE A 71 -4.00 2.11 -1.23
N PHE A 72 -2.99 2.05 -0.38
CA PHE A 72 -2.05 0.93 -0.44
C PHE A 72 -1.51 0.52 0.93
N SER A 73 -1.11 -0.74 1.01
CA SER A 73 -0.42 -1.35 2.15
C SER A 73 0.82 -2.08 1.66
N SER A 74 1.84 -2.17 2.51
CA SER A 74 3.01 -3.00 2.21
C SER A 74 3.41 -3.84 3.41
N SER A 75 3.61 -5.13 3.16
CA SER A 75 4.31 -6.05 4.07
C SER A 75 5.62 -6.57 3.47
N ALA A 76 5.88 -6.29 2.19
CA ALA A 76 7.13 -6.64 1.54
C ALA A 76 8.33 -5.95 2.21
N LYS A 77 9.46 -6.64 2.29
CA LYS A 77 10.61 -6.27 3.14
C LYS A 77 10.23 -6.02 4.61
N GLY A 78 9.11 -6.58 5.07
CA GLY A 78 8.71 -6.60 6.47
C GLY A 78 9.75 -7.29 7.36
N GLY A 79 9.52 -7.24 8.67
CA GLY A 79 10.52 -7.64 9.65
C GLY A 79 11.36 -6.47 10.17
N LEU A 80 11.01 -5.24 9.79
CA LEU A 80 11.48 -4.03 10.44
C LEU A 80 11.07 -4.07 11.92
N LYS A 81 12.05 -4.29 12.80
CA LYS A 81 11.86 -4.28 14.24
C LYS A 81 12.03 -2.85 14.73
N ILE A 82 10.97 -2.30 15.34
CA ILE A 82 10.92 -0.92 15.84
C ILE A 82 11.10 -0.94 17.36
N ALA A 83 12.07 -0.16 17.85
CA ALA A 83 12.16 0.20 19.26
C ALA A 83 11.70 1.66 19.41
N ALA A 84 10.74 1.90 20.30
CA ALA A 84 10.22 3.22 20.59
C ALA A 84 10.95 3.79 21.83
N ILE A 85 11.47 5.02 21.75
CA ILE A 85 12.21 5.65 22.84
C ILE A 85 11.68 7.07 23.00
N GLY A 86 11.19 7.43 24.19
CA GLY A 86 10.68 8.77 24.43
C GLY A 86 10.39 9.07 25.90
N LEU A 87 10.08 10.34 26.20
CA LEU A 87 9.89 10.81 27.57
C LEU A 87 8.56 10.38 28.17
N VAL A 88 7.53 10.25 27.33
CA VAL A 88 6.17 9.88 27.73
C VAL A 88 5.85 8.52 27.10
N PRO A 89 5.95 7.40 27.86
CA PRO A 89 5.88 6.05 27.28
C PRO A 89 4.61 5.78 26.47
N ASP A 90 3.44 6.18 26.96
CA ASP A 90 2.16 5.94 26.28
C ASP A 90 2.07 6.66 24.93
N LEU A 91 2.43 7.94 24.91
CA LEU A 91 2.44 8.74 23.69
C LEU A 91 3.48 8.21 22.69
N THR A 92 4.66 7.82 23.19
CA THR A 92 5.76 7.28 22.38
C THR A 92 5.34 5.97 21.70
N LEU A 93 4.70 5.06 22.45
CA LEU A 93 4.19 3.81 21.91
C LEU A 93 3.07 4.04 20.89
N GLN A 94 2.17 4.99 21.14
CA GLN A 94 1.09 5.34 20.21
C GLN A 94 1.67 5.84 18.88
N LEU A 95 2.63 6.76 18.91
CA LEU A 95 3.28 7.27 17.71
C LEU A 95 4.08 6.19 16.98
N ALA A 96 4.79 5.31 17.71
CA ALA A 96 5.52 4.20 17.11
C ALA A 96 4.58 3.20 16.40
N ARG A 97 3.39 2.94 16.97
CA ARG A 97 2.37 2.11 16.31
C ARG A 97 1.84 2.76 15.05
N LEU A 98 1.57 4.07 15.08
CA LEU A 98 1.15 4.83 13.90
C LEU A 98 2.22 4.79 12.80
N ALA A 99 3.49 5.02 13.14
CA ALA A 99 4.60 4.92 12.19
C ALA A 99 4.78 3.51 11.62
N ALA A 100 4.45 2.48 12.40
CA ALA A 100 4.49 1.09 11.95
C ALA A 100 3.31 0.70 11.04
N MET A 101 2.19 1.44 11.08
CA MET A 101 1.01 1.13 10.26
C MET A 101 1.37 1.13 8.78
N SER A 102 0.95 0.08 8.08
CA SER A 102 1.15 -0.11 6.64
C SER A 102 2.61 -0.21 6.15
N ALA A 103 3.60 -0.13 7.04
CA ALA A 103 5.03 -0.22 6.72
C ALA A 103 5.61 -1.64 6.88
N GLY A 104 4.80 -2.62 7.30
CA GLY A 104 5.27 -3.98 7.59
C GLY A 104 6.22 -4.06 8.80
N GLY A 105 6.23 -3.03 9.65
CA GLY A 105 7.06 -2.93 10.85
C GLY A 105 6.37 -3.48 12.10
N LYS A 106 7.15 -4.01 13.04
CA LYS A 106 6.69 -4.49 14.35
C LYS A 106 7.40 -3.74 15.46
N VAL A 107 6.64 -3.05 16.32
CA VAL A 107 7.18 -2.51 17.57
C VAL A 107 7.52 -3.69 18.50
N VAL A 108 8.81 -3.86 18.79
CA VAL A 108 9.33 -4.96 19.62
C VAL A 108 9.69 -4.52 21.03
N LYS A 109 9.90 -3.21 21.25
CA LYS A 109 10.21 -2.64 22.56
C LYS A 109 9.79 -1.17 22.63
N SER A 110 9.47 -0.71 23.83
CA SER A 110 9.26 0.71 24.15
C SER A 110 10.03 1.04 25.42
N PHE A 111 10.58 2.25 25.49
CA PHE A 111 11.34 2.79 26.61
C PHE A 111 10.84 4.19 26.95
#